data_AF-A0A963SJN2-F1
#
_entry.id   AF-A0A963SJN2-F1
#
_cell.length_a   1.000
_cell.length_b   1.000
_cell.length_c   1.000
_cell.angle_alpha   90.00
_cell.angle_beta   90.00
_cell.angle_gamma   90.00
#
_symmetry.space_group_name_H-M   'P 1'
#
loop_
_entity.id
_entity.type
_entity.pdbx_description
1 polymer ?
#
loop_
_entity_poly.entity_id
_entity_poly.type
_entity_poly.pdbx_seq_one_letter_code
_entity_poly.pdbx_strand_id
1 'polypeptide(L)' 'ESKSLKLFLGSFRNHCGFHEDVTVGIGQRLAEEMKPKWLRIGGYWYPRGGIPIDVFWQTGSPPEGLWVPDQGVNAYRGRG' A
#
# COMPACT_ATOMS: atom_id res chain seq x y z
N GLU A 1 9.63 5.52 13.99
CA GLU A 1 10.90 6.02 13.42
C GLU A 1 10.78 5.91 11.90
N SER A 2 11.02 6.98 11.12
CA SER A 2 10.69 7.02 9.69
C SER A 2 11.82 6.52 8.77
N LYS A 3 13.07 6.51 9.25
CA LYS A 3 14.24 6.01 8.53
C LYS A 3 14.16 4.49 8.34
N SER A 4 13.78 3.74 9.37
CA SER A 4 13.61 2.29 9.33
C SER A 4 12.53 1.89 8.33
N LEU A 5 11.41 2.62 8.28
CA LEU A 5 10.37 2.41 7.26
C LEU A 5 10.93 2.62 5.85
N LYS A 6 11.71 3.67 5.61
CA LYS A 6 12.35 3.91 4.31
C LYS A 6 13.30 2.77 3.92
N LEU A 7 14.10 2.27 4.86
CA LEU A 7 15.02 1.15 4.62
C LEU A 7 14.26 -0.16 4.36
N PHE A 8 13.17 -0.39 5.11
CA PHE A 8 12.29 -1.54 4.92
C PHE A 8 11.64 -1.53 3.54
N LEU A 9 11.04 -0.41 3.12
CA LEU A 9 10.49 -0.31 1.75
C LEU A 9 11.59 -0.46 0.69
N GLY A 10 12.80 0.03 0.98
CA GLY A 10 13.96 -0.12 0.10
C GLY A 10 14.45 -1.56 -0.09
N SER A 11 14.18 -2.48 0.85
CA SER A 11 14.61 -3.88 0.73
C SER A 11 13.85 -4.64 -0.35
N PHE A 12 12.66 -4.17 -0.75
CA PHE A 12 11.86 -4.76 -1.82
C PHE A 12 12.33 -4.37 -3.23
N ARG A 13 13.38 -3.55 -3.37
CA ARG A 13 13.85 -3.05 -4.68
C ARG A 13 14.13 -4.16 -5.70
N ASN A 14 14.72 -5.26 -5.26
CA ASN A 14 15.08 -6.39 -6.11
C ASN A 14 14.24 -7.65 -5.79
N HIS A 15 13.09 -7.46 -5.15
CA HIS A 15 12.19 -8.54 -4.80
C HIS A 15 11.19 -8.77 -5.95
N CYS A 16 11.18 -9.97 -6.51
CA CYS A 16 10.22 -10.37 -7.54
C CYS A 16 8.95 -10.89 -6.89
N GLY A 17 7.83 -10.21 -7.12
CA GLY A 17 6.51 -10.62 -6.63
C GLY A 17 5.40 -9.90 -7.39
N PHE A 18 4.16 -10.39 -7.23
CA PHE A 18 2.99 -9.67 -7.74
C PHE A 18 2.78 -8.38 -6.94
N HIS A 19 2.20 -7.37 -7.59
CA HIS A 19 1.92 -6.08 -6.97
C HIS A 19 1.07 -6.22 -5.70
N GLU A 20 0.10 -7.14 -5.75
CA GLU A 20 -0.79 -7.51 -4.66
C GLU A 20 -0.02 -8.10 -3.49
N ASP A 21 0.82 -9.10 -3.76
CA ASP A 21 1.60 -9.81 -2.73
C ASP A 21 2.58 -8.86 -2.02
N VAL A 22 3.28 -8.02 -2.78
CA VAL A 22 4.21 -7.03 -2.22
C VAL A 22 3.46 -6.00 -1.37
N THR A 23 2.35 -5.45 -1.86
CA THR A 23 1.61 -4.39 -1.14
C THR A 23 0.97 -4.93 0.14
N VAL A 24 0.31 -6.09 0.05
CA VAL A 24 -0.35 -6.71 1.21
C VAL A 24 0.68 -7.22 2.21
N GLY A 25 1.77 -7.84 1.74
CA GLY A 25 2.85 -8.35 2.59
C GLY A 25 3.54 -7.24 3.40
N ILE A 26 3.81 -6.08 2.79
CA ILE A 26 4.30 -4.89 3.50
C ILE A 26 3.30 -4.47 4.59
N GLY A 27 2.01 -4.39 4.26
CA GLY A 27 0.95 -4.02 5.21
C GLY A 27 0.85 -4.97 6.40
N GLN A 28 0.83 -6.28 6.14
CA GLN A 28 0.78 -7.32 7.17
C GLN A 28 2.01 -7.27 8.08
N ARG A 29 3.21 -7.10 7.50
CA ARG A 29 4.45 -7.01 8.29
C ARG A 29 4.44 -5.78 9.21
N LEU A 30 4.00 -4.63 8.71
CA LEU A 30 3.88 -3.42 9.52
C LEU A 30 2.82 -3.58 10.64
N ALA A 31 1.70 -4.26 10.34
CA ALA A 31 0.67 -4.53 11.35
C ALA A 31 1.18 -5.46 12.47
N GLU A 32 1.94 -6.49 12.11
CA GLU A 32 2.56 -7.44 13.06
C GLU A 32 3.54 -6.73 14.00
N GLU A 33 4.44 -5.92 13.44
CA GLU A 33 5.52 -5.26 14.18
C GLU A 33 5.02 -4.10 15.06
N MET A 34 4.13 -3.26 14.52
CA MET A 34 3.68 -2.06 15.22
C MET A 34 2.45 -2.29 16.10
N LYS A 35 1.70 -3.37 15.87
CA LYS A 35 0.40 -3.68 16.52
C LYS A 35 -0.52 -2.45 16.58
N PRO A 36 -0.77 -1.77 15.43
CA PRO A 36 -1.56 -0.55 15.43
C PRO A 36 -3.04 -0.87 15.71
N LYS A 37 -3.78 0.10 16.26
CA LYS A 37 -5.24 -0.04 16.41
C LYS A 37 -5.94 -0.25 15.06
N TRP A 38 -5.42 0.39 14.02
CA TRP A 38 -5.86 0.24 12.65
C TRP A 38 -4.73 0.67 11.70
N LEU A 39 -4.58 -0.06 10.59
CA LEU A 39 -3.62 0.26 9.53
C LEU A 39 -4.30 0.08 8.18
N ARG A 40 -4.01 1.01 7.27
CA ARG A 40 -4.39 0.94 5.85
C ARG A 40 -3.16 1.16 5.00
N ILE A 41 -3.01 0.37 3.94
CA ILE A 41 -2.01 0.55 2.89
C ILE A 41 -2.70 0.60 1.52
N GLY A 42 -2.17 1.45 0.64
CA GLY A 42 -2.55 1.55 -0.76
C GLY A 42 -1.30 1.47 -1.63
N GLY A 43 -1.30 0.56 -2.60
CA GLY A 43 -0.25 0.43 -3.61
C GLY A 43 -0.79 0.83 -4.97
N TYR A 44 -0.27 1.92 -5.53
CA TYR A 44 -0.68 2.45 -6.84
C TYR A 44 0.42 2.19 -7.85
N TRP A 45 0.21 1.18 -8.69
CA TRP A 45 1.23 0.68 -9.59
C TRP A 45 1.08 1.29 -10.98
N TYR A 46 2.20 1.71 -11.56
CA TYR A 46 2.20 2.17 -12.94
C TYR A 46 1.69 1.07 -13.87
N PRO A 47 0.84 1.41 -14.85
CA PRO A 47 0.24 0.44 -15.75
C PRO A 47 1.26 -0.43 -16.47
N ARG A 48 0.81 -1.65 -16.78
CA ARG A 48 1.46 -2.56 -17.72
C ARG A 48 0.42 -2.93 -18.76
N GLY A 49 0.73 -2.73 -20.05
CA GLY A 49 -0.26 -2.89 -21.12
C GLY A 49 -1.46 -1.92 -21.04
N GLY A 50 -1.27 -0.74 -20.43
CA GLY A 50 -2.34 0.26 -20.29
C GLY A 50 -3.33 0.03 -19.14
N ILE A 51 -3.17 -1.05 -18.37
CA ILE A 51 -4.04 -1.40 -17.24
C ILE A 51 -3.32 -1.07 -15.91
N PRO A 52 -3.82 -0.13 -15.09
CA PRO A 52 -3.29 0.13 -13.75
C PRO A 52 -3.68 -1.00 -12.79
N ILE A 53 -2.89 -1.16 -11.72
CA ILE A 53 -3.21 -2.07 -10.62
C ILE A 53 -3.14 -1.24 -9.33
N ASP A 54 -4.30 -1.06 -8.71
CA ASP A 54 -4.44 -0.39 -7.42
C ASP A 54 -4.81 -1.43 -6.36
N VAL A 55 -3.96 -1.57 -5.35
CA VAL A 55 -4.10 -2.58 -4.29
C VAL A 55 -4.43 -1.89 -2.99
N PHE A 56 -5.50 -2.32 -2.32
CA PHE A 56 -5.94 -1.78 -1.04
C PHE A 56 -6.04 -2.87 0.00
N TRP A 57 -5.46 -2.61 1.17
CA TRP A 57 -5.59 -3.51 2.30
C TRP A 57 -5.64 -2.74 3.61
N GLN A 58 -6.43 -3.26 4.56
CA GLN A 58 -6.54 -2.72 5.92
C GLN A 58 -6.76 -3.84 6.94
N THR A 59 -6.32 -3.63 8.17
CA THR A 59 -6.40 -4.64 9.24
C THR A 59 -7.82 -4.95 9.70
N GLY A 60 -8.79 -4.10 9.35
CA GLY A 60 -10.20 -4.24 9.70
C GLY A 60 -10.98 -2.96 9.36
N SER A 61 -12.20 -2.85 9.89
CA SER A 61 -12.99 -1.62 9.76
C SER A 61 -12.28 -0.44 10.44
N PRO A 62 -12.32 0.76 9.85
CA PRO A 62 -11.83 1.97 10.52
C PRO A 62 -12.52 2.15 11.87
N PRO A 63 -11.77 2.53 12.93
CA PRO A 63 -12.36 2.89 14.21
C PRO A 63 -13.43 3.98 14.05
N GLU A 64 -14.47 3.91 14.87
CA GLU A 64 -15.55 4.88 14.87
C GLU A 64 -15.01 6.30 15.10
N GLY A 65 -15.50 7.26 14.31
CA GLY A 65 -15.07 8.66 14.36
C GLY A 65 -13.68 8.94 13.75
N LEU A 66 -12.98 7.92 13.22
CA LEU A 66 -11.72 8.15 12.51
C LEU A 66 -11.99 8.84 11.17
N TRP A 67 -11.45 10.04 11.00
CA TRP A 67 -11.42 10.67 9.68
C TRP A 67 -10.43 9.93 8.78
N VAL A 68 -10.94 9.35 7.70
CA VAL A 68 -10.15 8.65 6.70
C VAL A 68 -10.23 9.46 5.40
N PRO A 69 -9.13 10.09 4.94
CA PRO A 69 -9.17 10.85 3.71
C PRO A 69 -9.36 9.93 2.50
N ASP A 70 -9.99 10.51 1.47
CA ASP A 70 -9.92 9.97 0.12
C ASP A 70 -8.44 9.88 -0.31
N GLN A 71 -8.15 8.90 -1.15
CA GLN A 71 -6.78 8.62 -1.56
C GLN A 71 -6.19 9.70 -2.46
N GLY A 72 -7.02 10.47 -3.16
CA GLY A 72 -6.58 11.54 -4.05
C GLY A 72 -5.74 11.05 -5.23
N VAL A 73 -5.75 9.75 -5.54
CA VAL A 73 -5.05 9.17 -6.68
C VAL A 73 -5.97 9.20 -7.89
N ASN A 74 -5.59 10.00 -8.89
CA ASN A 74 -6.32 10.05 -10.14
C ASN A 74 -6.24 8.69 -10.85
N ALA A 75 -7.37 8.22 -11.35
CA ALA A 75 -7.40 7.06 -12.23
C ALA A 75 -6.43 7.27 -13.40
N TYR A 76 -5.68 6.21 -13.74
CA TYR A 76 -4.76 6.27 -14.86
C TYR A 76 -5.50 6.68 -16.13
N ARG A 77 -5.03 7.76 -16.77
CA ARG A 77 -5.43 8.13 -18.12
C ARG A 77 -4.34 7.65 -19.07
N GLY A 78 -4.67 6.66 -19.89
CA GLY A 78 -3.84 6.26 -21.01
C GLY A 78 -3.47 7.48 -21.85
N ARG A 79 -2.26 7.51 -22.39
CA ARG A 79 -1.97 8.42 -23.49
C ARG A 79 -2.71 7.88 -24.72
N GLY A 80 -3.57 8.70 -25.31
CA GLY A 80 -3.86 8.60 -26.74
C GLY A 80 -2.61 8.89 -27.53
#